data_AF-A0A830BAP3-F1
#
_entry.id   AF-A0A830BAP3-F1
#
_cell.length_a   1.000
_cell.length_b   1.000
_cell.length_c   1.000
_cell.angle_alpha   90.00
_cell.angle_beta   90.00
_cell.angle_gamma   90.00
#
_symmetry.space_group_name_H-M   'P 1'
#
loop_
_entity.id
_entity.type
_entity.pdbx_description
1 polymer ?
#
loop_
_entity_poly.entity_id
_entity_poly.type
_entity_poly.pdbx_seq_one_letter_code
_entity_poly.pdbx_strand_id
1 'polypeptide(L)'
;MEESVRGPSRRRVSEMLRRGAEMGLTVCRTWAFNDSGDHDDPTNALQLRPGVFNERVFKALDYVVVEARKHGIRLILSLVNNLDAYGGKAHYVRWAEEAGFNLSSSSDSFFSDPIIKGYCKAYVKAVLTRKNYFTGVRYSDKPSIFAWELMNEPRCESISSAPALQA
;
A
#
# COMPACT_ATOMS: atom_id res chain seq x y z
N MET A 1 -5.07 7.81 -0.79
CA MET A 1 -4.21 8.02 0.40
C MET A 1 -3.58 9.42 0.39
N GLU A 2 -3.00 9.85 -0.72
CA GLU A 2 -2.34 11.16 -0.90
C GLU A 2 -3.11 12.36 -0.32
N GLU A 3 -4.39 12.53 -0.69
CA GLU A 3 -5.23 13.63 -0.19
C GLU A 3 -5.39 13.65 1.35
N SER A 4 -5.15 12.54 2.07
CA SER A 4 -5.21 12.53 3.54
C SER A 4 -3.91 12.97 4.23
N VAL A 5 -2.80 13.05 3.49
CA VAL A 5 -1.47 13.38 4.04
C VAL A 5 -1.43 14.85 4.46
N ARG A 6 -1.96 15.75 3.62
CA ARG A 6 -1.98 17.20 3.91
C ARG A 6 -3.26 17.58 4.68
N GLY A 7 -3.11 18.41 5.71
CA GLY A 7 -4.22 18.86 6.55
C GLY A 7 -5.41 19.47 5.79
N PRO A 8 -5.17 20.42 4.85
CA PRO A 8 -6.24 21.05 4.09
C PRO A 8 -7.01 20.11 3.16
N SER A 9 -6.33 19.13 2.53
CA SER A 9 -6.95 18.16 1.62
C SER A 9 -7.63 17.01 2.35
N ARG A 10 -7.29 16.76 3.63
CA ARG A 10 -7.84 15.64 4.41
C ARG A 10 -9.37 15.62 4.48
N ARG A 11 -10.01 16.80 4.46
CA ARG A 11 -11.48 16.93 4.41
C ARG A 11 -12.08 16.29 3.14
N ARG A 12 -11.37 16.33 2.01
CA ARG A 12 -11.83 15.76 0.73
C ARG A 12 -12.02 14.25 0.80
N VAL A 13 -11.20 13.54 1.57
CA VAL A 13 -11.36 12.09 1.78
C VAL A 13 -12.71 11.77 2.43
N SER A 14 -13.04 12.49 3.50
CA SER A 14 -14.33 12.33 4.18
C SER A 14 -15.49 12.68 3.24
N GLU A 15 -15.36 13.76 2.48
CA GLU A 15 -16.38 14.21 1.54
C GLU A 15 -16.61 13.21 0.40
N MET A 16 -15.55 12.67 -0.19
CA MET A 16 -15.64 11.64 -1.24
C MET A 16 -16.31 10.37 -0.72
N LEU A 17 -15.92 9.90 0.48
CA LEU A 17 -16.52 8.71 1.08
C LEU A 17 -18.00 8.94 1.43
N ARG A 18 -18.34 10.10 1.99
CA ARG A 18 -19.73 10.49 2.26
C ARG A 18 -20.57 10.48 0.99
N ARG A 19 -20.10 11.19 -0.06
CA ARG A 19 -20.81 11.26 -1.34
C ARG A 19 -20.94 9.90 -2.00
N GLY A 20 -19.89 9.08 -1.93
CA GLY A 20 -19.93 7.70 -2.40
C GLY A 20 -21.00 6.89 -1.69
N ALA A 21 -21.06 6.97 -0.36
CA ALA A 21 -22.08 6.28 0.44
C ALA A 21 -23.50 6.75 0.09
N GLU A 22 -23.71 8.06 -0.10
CA GLU A 22 -24.99 8.64 -0.57
C GLU A 22 -25.41 8.11 -1.95
N MET A 23 -24.45 7.70 -2.78
CA MET A 23 -24.67 7.06 -4.08
C MET A 23 -24.76 5.52 -4.01
N GLY A 24 -24.71 4.93 -2.81
CA GLY A 24 -24.80 3.48 -2.60
C GLY A 24 -23.46 2.73 -2.64
N LEU A 25 -22.33 3.42 -2.61
CA LEU A 25 -21.02 2.77 -2.48
C LEU A 25 -20.90 2.09 -1.12
N THR A 26 -20.64 0.77 -1.12
CA THR A 26 -20.47 -0.02 0.12
C THR A 26 -19.06 -0.58 0.30
N VAL A 27 -18.29 -0.67 -0.78
CA VAL A 27 -16.90 -1.14 -0.79
C VAL A 27 -16.06 -0.22 -1.68
N CYS A 28 -14.93 0.25 -1.18
CA CYS A 28 -13.98 1.09 -1.92
C CYS A 28 -12.60 0.41 -1.94
N ARG A 29 -12.00 0.28 -3.13
CA ARG A 29 -10.62 -0.17 -3.30
C ARG A 29 -9.69 1.03 -3.27
N THR A 30 -8.60 0.95 -2.53
CA THR A 30 -7.61 2.03 -2.46
C THR A 30 -6.19 1.50 -2.21
N TRP A 31 -5.19 2.33 -2.52
CA TRP A 31 -3.79 2.04 -2.26
C TRP A 31 -3.49 2.11 -0.77
N ALA A 32 -2.83 1.08 -0.25
CA ALA A 32 -2.19 1.09 1.06
C ALA A 32 -0.66 1.24 0.96
N PHE A 33 -0.10 1.31 -0.25
CA PHE A 33 1.31 1.53 -0.54
C PHE A 33 1.62 2.93 -1.08
N ASN A 34 2.87 3.35 -0.89
CA ASN A 34 3.57 4.38 -1.64
C ASN A 34 5.07 4.24 -1.32
N ASP A 35 5.85 3.65 -2.22
CA ASP A 35 7.25 3.28 -1.98
C ASP A 35 8.23 4.36 -2.46
N SER A 36 7.86 5.11 -3.51
CA SER A 36 8.73 6.13 -4.11
C SER A 36 8.37 7.58 -3.74
N GLY A 37 7.21 7.78 -3.13
CA GLY A 37 6.60 9.10 -2.97
C GLY A 37 5.82 9.53 -4.20
N ASP A 38 5.21 10.70 -4.11
CA ASP A 38 4.38 11.24 -5.19
C ASP A 38 5.25 11.97 -6.20
N HIS A 39 4.79 12.06 -7.45
CA HIS A 39 5.52 12.74 -8.52
C HIS A 39 5.80 14.22 -8.19
N ASP A 40 4.90 14.84 -7.41
CA ASP A 40 4.99 16.23 -6.94
C ASP A 40 5.66 16.38 -5.56
N ASP A 41 5.81 15.29 -4.81
CA ASP A 41 6.31 15.31 -3.43
C ASP A 41 6.93 13.95 -3.04
N PRO A 42 8.24 13.76 -3.27
CA PRO A 42 8.93 12.53 -2.92
C PRO A 42 8.95 12.26 -1.41
N THR A 43 8.58 13.24 -0.56
CA THR A 43 8.46 13.05 0.89
C THR A 43 7.19 12.32 1.32
N ASN A 44 6.27 12.05 0.39
CA ASN A 44 5.01 11.36 0.64
C ASN A 44 5.08 9.83 0.50
N ALA A 45 6.28 9.27 0.33
CA ALA A 45 6.47 7.83 0.43
C ALA A 45 6.00 7.34 1.80
N LEU A 46 5.13 6.33 1.81
CA LEU A 46 4.72 5.62 3.02
C LEU A 46 5.87 4.75 3.53
N GLN A 47 6.57 4.05 2.64
CA GLN A 47 7.75 3.26 2.96
C GLN A 47 8.98 3.93 2.36
N LEU A 48 9.87 4.45 3.22
CA LEU A 48 11.04 5.22 2.81
C LEU A 48 12.20 4.32 2.35
N ARG A 49 12.30 3.14 2.96
CA ARG A 49 13.22 2.05 2.67
C ARG A 49 12.65 0.77 3.30
N PRO A 50 13.16 -0.43 3.00
CA PRO A 50 12.63 -1.68 3.56
C PRO A 50 12.43 -1.63 5.08
N GLY A 51 11.18 -1.73 5.53
CA GLY A 51 10.80 -1.74 6.96
C GLY A 51 10.85 -0.39 7.68
N VAL A 52 11.13 0.73 6.99
CA VAL A 52 11.15 2.07 7.58
C VAL A 52 10.03 2.90 6.99
N PHE A 53 9.12 3.35 7.86
CA PHE A 53 7.87 3.98 7.44
C PHE A 53 7.81 5.47 7.78
N ASN A 54 7.18 6.24 6.90
CA ASN A 54 6.82 7.62 7.17
C ASN A 54 5.54 7.66 8.00
N GLU A 55 5.66 7.86 9.31
CA GLU A 55 4.51 7.83 10.22
C GLU A 55 3.47 8.93 9.91
N ARG A 56 3.88 10.06 9.31
CA ARG A 56 2.93 11.09 8.84
C ARG A 56 1.99 10.52 7.76
N VAL A 57 2.55 9.81 6.79
CA VAL A 57 1.79 9.20 5.68
C VAL A 57 1.00 7.99 6.18
N PHE A 58 1.57 7.21 7.09
CA PHE A 58 0.87 6.05 7.65
C PHE A 58 -0.36 6.44 8.48
N LYS A 59 -0.28 7.56 9.22
CA LYS A 59 -1.45 8.19 9.88
C LYS A 59 -2.49 8.72 8.89
N ALA A 60 -2.08 9.06 7.66
CA ALA A 60 -3.01 9.43 6.61
C ALA A 60 -3.86 8.21 6.22
N LEU A 61 -3.25 7.04 6.03
CA LEU A 61 -3.98 5.78 5.82
C LEU A 61 -4.87 5.44 7.03
N ASP A 62 -4.42 5.67 8.27
CA ASP A 62 -5.26 5.48 9.46
C ASP A 62 -6.55 6.29 9.39
N TYR A 63 -6.45 7.53 8.91
CA TYR A 63 -7.59 8.42 8.76
C TYR A 63 -8.57 7.91 7.71
N VAL A 64 -8.08 7.42 6.56
CA VAL A 64 -8.93 6.81 5.52
C VAL A 64 -9.74 5.64 6.08
N VAL A 65 -9.10 4.76 6.87
CA VAL A 65 -9.77 3.61 7.50
C VAL A 65 -10.88 4.06 8.47
N VAL A 66 -10.64 5.12 9.24
CA VAL A 66 -11.63 5.68 10.16
C VAL A 66 -12.80 6.32 9.42
N GLU A 67 -12.53 7.13 8.41
CA GLU A 67 -13.58 7.79 7.63
C GLU A 67 -14.41 6.79 6.83
N ALA A 68 -13.81 5.75 6.27
CA ALA A 68 -14.56 4.69 5.59
C ALA A 68 -15.56 4.04 6.54
N ARG A 69 -15.10 3.66 7.75
CA ARG A 69 -15.99 3.13 8.79
C ARG A 69 -17.11 4.09 9.15
N LYS A 70 -16.81 5.39 9.31
CA LYS A 70 -17.79 6.42 9.68
C LYS A 70 -18.93 6.52 8.66
N HIS A 71 -18.65 6.30 7.39
CA HIS A 71 -19.63 6.37 6.30
C HIS A 71 -20.15 4.99 5.88
N GLY A 72 -19.92 3.93 6.67
CA GLY A 72 -20.41 2.58 6.37
C GLY A 72 -19.75 1.90 5.17
N ILE A 73 -18.61 2.41 4.70
CA ILE A 73 -17.85 1.86 3.58
C ILE A 73 -16.77 0.91 4.10
N ARG A 74 -16.63 -0.25 3.46
CA ARG A 74 -15.52 -1.17 3.71
C ARG A 74 -14.41 -1.00 2.67
N LEU A 75 -13.18 -1.31 3.02
CA LEU A 75 -12.00 -1.07 2.19
C LEU A 75 -11.36 -2.35 1.67
N ILE A 76 -11.01 -2.38 0.38
CA ILE A 76 -10.01 -3.30 -0.16
C ILE A 76 -8.69 -2.54 -0.20
N LEU A 77 -7.69 -3.02 0.53
CA LEU A 77 -6.38 -2.38 0.63
C LEU A 77 -5.38 -3.15 -0.23
N SER A 78 -4.95 -2.52 -1.33
CA SER A 78 -3.87 -3.05 -2.16
C SER A 78 -2.52 -2.74 -1.55
N LEU A 79 -1.65 -3.75 -1.43
CA LEU A 79 -0.44 -3.70 -0.62
C LEU A 79 0.83 -3.41 -1.43
N VAL A 80 0.87 -3.72 -2.72
CA VAL A 80 2.02 -3.39 -3.59
C VAL A 80 1.50 -3.04 -4.99
N ASN A 81 2.29 -2.36 -5.82
CA ASN A 81 1.97 -2.15 -7.24
C ASN A 81 2.86 -3.00 -8.16
N ASN A 82 2.29 -3.51 -9.25
CA ASN A 82 3.10 -4.03 -10.36
C ASN A 82 3.67 -2.91 -11.23
N LEU A 83 2.94 -1.80 -11.35
CA LEU A 83 3.31 -0.63 -12.14
C LEU A 83 4.16 0.35 -11.33
N ASP A 84 4.83 1.28 -12.01
CA ASP A 84 5.77 2.23 -11.38
C ASP A 84 5.10 3.35 -10.56
N ALA A 85 3.79 3.55 -10.72
CA ALA A 85 3.06 4.57 -9.99
C ALA A 85 3.13 4.28 -8.48
N TYR A 86 3.59 5.27 -7.71
CA TYR A 86 3.88 5.15 -6.28
C TYR A 86 4.93 4.07 -5.94
N GLY A 87 5.83 3.75 -6.89
CA GLY A 87 6.96 2.85 -6.71
C GLY A 87 6.67 1.44 -7.24
N GLY A 88 6.14 0.56 -6.39
CA GLY A 88 5.81 -0.82 -6.80
C GLY A 88 7.02 -1.74 -6.90
N LYS A 89 6.85 -2.88 -7.59
CA LYS A 89 7.81 -4.01 -7.60
C LYS A 89 9.22 -3.60 -8.04
N ALA A 90 9.34 -2.69 -9.00
CA ALA A 90 10.63 -2.19 -9.48
C ALA A 90 11.38 -1.40 -8.38
N HIS A 91 10.66 -0.70 -7.51
CA HIS A 91 11.27 0.04 -6.40
C HIS A 91 11.84 -0.89 -5.32
N TYR A 92 11.20 -2.04 -5.10
CA TYR A 92 11.72 -3.08 -4.22
C TYR A 92 13.01 -3.72 -4.75
N VAL A 93 13.11 -3.95 -6.06
CA VAL A 93 14.34 -4.40 -6.71
C VAL A 93 15.46 -3.37 -6.51
N ARG A 94 15.17 -2.09 -6.76
CA ARG A 94 16.13 -1.00 -6.57
C ARG A 94 16.67 -0.92 -5.15
N TRP A 95 15.82 -1.04 -4.13
CA TRP A 95 16.29 -1.06 -2.73
C TRP A 95 17.26 -2.20 -2.44
N ALA A 96 17.10 -3.35 -3.08
CA ALA A 96 18.03 -4.46 -2.93
C ALA A 96 19.34 -4.22 -3.71
N GLU A 97 19.28 -3.66 -4.92
CA GLU A 97 20.47 -3.24 -5.67
C GLU A 97 21.30 -2.19 -4.91
N GLU A 98 20.64 -1.16 -4.36
CA GLU A 98 21.26 -0.11 -3.53
C GLU A 98 21.89 -0.67 -2.24
N ALA A 99 21.36 -1.78 -1.72
CA ALA A 99 21.93 -2.51 -0.60
C ALA A 99 23.11 -3.42 -1.00
N GLY A 100 23.49 -3.44 -2.28
CA GLY A 100 24.63 -4.20 -2.81
C GLY A 100 24.31 -5.64 -3.20
N PHE A 101 23.04 -6.03 -3.30
CA PHE A 101 22.66 -7.35 -3.80
C PHE A 101 22.76 -7.39 -5.32
N ASN A 102 23.40 -8.44 -5.85
CA ASN A 102 23.51 -8.65 -7.30
C ASN A 102 22.23 -9.33 -7.81
N LEU A 103 21.30 -8.54 -8.33
CA LEU A 103 20.01 -9.01 -8.82
C LEU A 103 19.98 -9.08 -10.34
N SER A 104 19.05 -9.87 -10.87
CA SER A 104 18.68 -9.76 -12.28
C SER A 104 18.11 -8.37 -12.54
N SER A 105 18.44 -7.76 -13.69
CA SER A 105 17.94 -6.45 -14.13
C SER A 105 16.42 -6.40 -14.38
N SER A 106 15.70 -7.51 -14.15
CA SER A 106 14.25 -7.59 -14.29
C SER A 106 13.53 -7.22 -12.99
N SER A 107 12.45 -6.45 -13.13
CA SER A 107 11.52 -6.15 -12.04
C SER A 107 10.77 -7.40 -11.54
N ASP A 108 10.74 -8.48 -12.33
CA ASP A 108 10.14 -9.76 -11.94
C ASP A 108 10.94 -10.50 -10.86
N SER A 109 12.19 -10.07 -10.58
CA SER A 109 12.96 -10.55 -9.42
C SER A 109 12.18 -10.36 -8.11
N PHE A 110 11.23 -9.42 -8.07
CA PHE A 110 10.30 -9.25 -6.95
C PHE A 110 9.59 -10.55 -6.53
N PHE A 111 9.21 -11.40 -7.49
CA PHE A 111 8.44 -12.62 -7.24
C PHE A 111 9.32 -13.81 -6.81
N SER A 112 10.60 -13.81 -7.18
CA SER A 112 11.49 -14.96 -7.03
C SER A 112 12.60 -14.75 -5.99
N ASP A 113 13.10 -13.52 -5.84
CA ASP A 113 14.24 -13.24 -4.97
C ASP A 113 13.86 -13.27 -3.48
N PRO A 114 14.56 -14.05 -2.64
CA PRO A 114 14.21 -14.21 -1.23
C PRO A 114 14.40 -12.93 -0.41
N ILE A 115 15.34 -12.05 -0.75
CA ILE A 115 15.57 -10.78 -0.07
C ILE A 115 14.39 -9.86 -0.35
N ILE A 116 13.98 -9.73 -1.61
CA ILE A 116 12.85 -8.87 -1.99
C ILE A 116 11.54 -9.39 -1.41
N LYS A 117 11.30 -10.71 -1.46
CA LYS A 117 10.14 -11.32 -0.78
C LYS A 117 10.17 -11.04 0.73
N GLY A 118 11.36 -11.01 1.33
CA GLY A 118 11.57 -10.61 2.72
C GLY A 118 11.11 -9.18 3.00
N TYR A 119 11.49 -8.22 2.16
CA TYR A 119 11.06 -6.82 2.25
C TYR A 119 9.53 -6.68 2.14
N CYS A 120 8.92 -7.33 1.15
CA CYS A 120 7.47 -7.32 0.97
C CYS A 120 6.74 -7.95 2.17
N LYS A 121 7.19 -9.11 2.66
CA LYS A 121 6.61 -9.76 3.85
C LYS A 121 6.73 -8.88 5.10
N ALA A 122 7.84 -8.17 5.27
CA ALA A 122 8.01 -7.24 6.38
C ALA A 122 7.02 -6.06 6.30
N TYR A 123 6.81 -5.51 5.10
CA TYR A 123 5.79 -4.49 4.86
C TYR A 123 4.38 -4.98 5.16
N VAL A 124 3.98 -6.13 4.59
CA VAL A 124 2.66 -6.74 4.84
C VAL A 124 2.45 -6.95 6.34
N LYS A 125 3.44 -7.50 7.04
CA LYS A 125 3.38 -7.67 8.50
C LYS A 125 3.19 -6.34 9.22
N ALA A 126 3.90 -5.28 8.81
CA ALA A 126 3.76 -3.96 9.41
C ALA A 126 2.35 -3.37 9.22
N VAL A 127 1.77 -3.51 8.02
CA VAL A 127 0.40 -3.04 7.73
C VAL A 127 -0.63 -3.82 8.56
N LEU A 128 -0.57 -5.16 8.55
CA LEU A 128 -1.53 -6.00 9.27
C LEU A 128 -1.49 -5.77 10.79
N THR A 129 -0.29 -5.58 11.34
CA THR A 129 -0.09 -5.38 12.79
C THR A 129 -0.21 -3.93 13.23
N ARG A 130 -0.34 -2.97 12.29
CA ARG A 130 -0.49 -1.56 12.61
C ARG A 130 -1.70 -1.33 13.51
N LYS A 131 -1.46 -0.69 14.66
CA LYS A 131 -2.53 -0.11 15.48
C LYS A 131 -2.88 1.25 14.89
N ASN A 132 -4.12 1.40 14.47
CA ASN A 132 -4.62 2.65 13.92
C ASN A 132 -4.49 3.77 14.95
N TYR A 133 -3.77 4.85 14.63
CA TYR A 133 -3.44 5.93 15.56
C TYR A 133 -4.67 6.56 16.24
N PHE A 134 -5.78 6.71 15.51
CA PHE A 134 -6.98 7.38 16.02
C PHE A 134 -7.88 6.49 16.88
N THR A 135 -7.74 5.16 16.79
CA THR A 135 -8.68 4.22 17.43
C THR A 135 -8.01 3.18 18.30
N GLY A 136 -6.69 2.99 18.21
CA GLY A 136 -5.93 1.99 18.95
C GLY A 136 -6.14 0.54 18.48
N VAL A 137 -7.10 0.29 17.58
CA VAL A 137 -7.42 -1.06 17.07
C VAL A 137 -6.47 -1.44 15.95
N ARG A 138 -5.99 -2.69 15.95
CA ARG A 138 -5.15 -3.22 14.86
C ARG A 138 -5.93 -3.30 13.56
N TYR A 139 -5.22 -3.10 12.45
CA TYR A 139 -5.77 -3.24 11.11
C TYR A 139 -6.36 -4.64 10.87
N SER A 140 -5.68 -5.70 11.32
CA SER A 140 -6.22 -7.08 11.26
C SER A 140 -7.55 -7.25 12.00
N ASP A 141 -7.84 -6.42 12.99
CA ASP A 141 -9.00 -6.53 13.87
C ASP A 141 -10.11 -5.54 13.46
N LYS A 142 -9.97 -4.84 12.32
CA LYS A 142 -10.92 -3.81 11.82
C LYS A 142 -11.91 -4.40 10.80
N PRO A 143 -13.22 -4.50 11.14
CA PRO A 143 -14.23 -4.98 10.18
C PRO A 143 -14.45 -4.08 8.96
N SER A 144 -14.03 -2.82 9.04
CA SER A 144 -14.08 -1.88 7.91
C SER A 144 -13.02 -2.16 6.85
N ILE A 145 -12.08 -3.07 7.08
CA ILE A 145 -11.18 -3.59 6.06
C ILE A 145 -11.80 -4.89 5.54
N PHE A 146 -12.32 -4.86 4.33
CA PHE A 146 -13.02 -5.97 3.69
C PHE A 146 -12.06 -7.04 3.19
N ALA A 147 -10.96 -6.63 2.55
CA ALA A 147 -9.98 -7.54 1.99
C ALA A 147 -8.58 -6.90 1.91
N TRP A 148 -7.59 -7.77 1.88
CA TRP A 148 -6.20 -7.45 1.58
C TRP A 148 -5.90 -7.92 0.17
N GLU A 149 -5.45 -7.03 -0.70
CA GLU A 149 -5.06 -7.36 -2.07
C GLU A 149 -3.53 -7.30 -2.14
N LEU A 150 -2.90 -8.43 -2.51
CA LEU A 150 -1.44 -8.56 -2.46
C LEU A 150 -0.73 -7.54 -3.34
N MET A 151 -1.24 -7.34 -4.55
CA MET A 151 -0.65 -6.45 -5.53
C MET A 151 -1.70 -5.96 -6.52
N ASN A 152 -1.58 -4.69 -6.94
CA ASN A 152 -2.29 -4.15 -8.07
C ASN A 152 -1.74 -4.71 -9.38
N GLU A 153 -2.59 -5.35 -10.19
CA GLU A 153 -2.27 -5.83 -11.54
C GLU A 153 -0.97 -6.64 -11.66
N PRO A 154 -0.76 -7.71 -10.87
CA PRO A 154 0.47 -8.49 -10.92
C PRO A 154 0.71 -9.08 -12.32
N ARG A 155 1.92 -8.88 -12.85
CA ARG A 155 2.40 -9.47 -14.12
C ARG A 155 3.81 -10.00 -13.92
N CYS A 156 4.11 -11.14 -14.53
CA CYS A 156 5.46 -11.70 -14.63
C CYS A 156 5.71 -11.96 -16.12
N GLU A 157 6.51 -11.12 -16.76
CA GLU A 157 6.73 -11.16 -18.21
C GLU A 157 7.91 -12.08 -18.57
N SER A 158 8.86 -12.23 -17.66
CA SER A 158 10.03 -13.11 -17.81
C SER A 158 9.68 -14.59 -17.79
N ILE A 159 8.56 -14.97 -17.16
CA ILE A 159 8.10 -16.36 -17.05
C ILE A 159 6.59 -16.40 -17.31
N SER A 160 6.20 -16.92 -18.48
CA SER A 160 4.79 -17.07 -18.89
C SER A 160 3.99 -18.10 -18.07
N SER A 161 4.58 -18.74 -17.04
CA SER A 161 3.93 -19.75 -16.24
C SER A 161 3.43 -19.21 -14.89
N ALA A 162 2.18 -19.53 -14.56
CA ALA A 162 1.48 -19.15 -13.32
C ALA A 162 2.22 -19.41 -11.98
N PRO A 163 3.12 -20.41 -11.82
CA PRO A 163 3.74 -20.71 -10.52
C PRO A 163 4.52 -19.56 -9.89
N ALA A 164 5.14 -18.69 -10.68
CA ALA A 164 5.93 -17.57 -10.15
C ALA A 164 5.06 -16.53 -9.41
N LEU A 165 3.81 -16.33 -9.84
CA LEU A 165 2.87 -15.39 -9.22
C LEU A 165 2.14 -15.97 -7.99
N GLN A 166 2.19 -17.29 -7.82
CA GLN A 166 1.44 -18.02 -6.79
C GLN A 166 2.29 -18.39 -5.53
N ALA A 167 3.59 -18.08 -5.54
CA ALA A 167 4.58 -18.58 -4.56
C ALA A 167 5.01 -17.58 -3.47
#